data_AF-A0A7S1ZAJ7-F1
#
_entry.id   AF-A0A7S1ZAJ7-F1
#
_cell.length_a   1.000
_cell.length_b   1.000
_cell.length_c   1.000
_cell.angle_alpha   90.00
_cell.angle_beta   90.00
_cell.angle_gamma   90.00
#
_symmetry.space_group_name_H-M   'P 1'
#
loop_
_entity.id
_entity.type
_entity.pdbx_description
1 polymer ?
#
loop_
_entity_poly.entity_id
_entity_poly.type
_entity_poly.pdbx_seq_one_letter_code
_entity_poly.pdbx_strand_id
1 'polypeptide(L)'
;GGLTVRATSGALVGPPWQRRENGYVVSGTRAGQSRGGGDPKTCPTVYIEPHVEFSPEELRSIASDVDIVITPVSGQELGVGFAPGFELVHGPGDTLKLLDVLRPKYVLPMRNGAIDAEGPLSSLVREVGSEKELERRLQSKNWGKAIKLVDVIPGKDVMVKLE
;
A
#
# COMPACT_ATOMS: atom_id res chain seq x y z
N GLY A 1 -23.21 12.63 -1.93
CA GLY A 1 -21.75 12.79 -1.97
C GLY A 1 -21.24 12.07 -3.19
N GLY A 2 -20.08 12.45 -3.71
CA GLY A 2 -19.43 11.75 -4.82
C GLY A 2 -18.15 11.06 -4.36
N LEU A 3 -17.70 10.08 -5.12
CA LEU A 3 -16.39 9.45 -4.95
C LEU A 3 -15.54 9.79 -6.16
N THR A 4 -14.32 10.27 -5.94
CA THR A 4 -13.30 10.36 -6.99
C THR A 4 -12.42 9.13 -6.87
N VAL A 5 -12.28 8.40 -7.98
CA VAL A 5 -11.38 7.25 -8.09
C VAL A 5 -10.42 7.52 -9.24
N ARG A 6 -9.12 7.44 -8.96
CA ARG A 6 -8.05 7.55 -9.96
C ARG A 6 -7.21 6.29 -9.93
N ALA A 7 -7.10 5.61 -11.06
CA ALA A 7 -6.13 4.53 -11.23
C ALA A 7 -4.72 5.12 -11.44
N THR A 8 -3.71 4.43 -10.92
CA THR A 8 -2.28 4.71 -11.13
C THR A 8 -1.61 3.46 -11.68
N SER A 9 -0.46 3.61 -12.33
CA SER A 9 0.37 2.48 -12.74
C SER A 9 0.85 1.70 -11.50
N GLY A 10 0.33 0.49 -11.33
CA GLY A 10 0.71 -0.47 -10.30
C GLY A 10 1.62 -1.57 -10.87
N ALA A 11 1.58 -2.76 -10.27
CA ALA A 11 2.53 -3.83 -10.54
C ALA A 11 2.50 -4.43 -11.95
N LEU A 12 3.64 -4.92 -12.41
CA LEU A 12 3.73 -5.80 -13.57
C LEU A 12 3.75 -7.26 -13.11
N VAL A 13 2.60 -7.76 -12.68
CA VAL A 13 2.46 -9.17 -12.31
C VAL A 13 2.24 -10.02 -13.58
N GLY A 14 3.18 -10.90 -13.87
CA GLY A 14 3.15 -11.76 -15.05
C GLY A 14 4.29 -11.48 -16.04
N PRO A 15 4.25 -12.08 -17.24
CA PRO A 15 5.32 -11.93 -18.20
C PRO A 15 5.53 -10.46 -18.63
N PRO A 16 6.73 -10.07 -19.10
CA PRO A 16 7.07 -8.67 -19.41
C PRO A 16 6.14 -7.94 -20.40
N TRP A 17 5.34 -8.69 -21.17
CA TRP A 17 4.38 -8.19 -22.15
C TRP A 17 2.95 -8.00 -21.60
N GLN A 18 2.72 -8.32 -20.32
CA GLN A 18 1.43 -8.12 -19.68
C GLN A 18 1.20 -6.64 -19.36
N ARG A 19 -0.07 -6.22 -19.31
CA ARG A 19 -0.41 -4.87 -18.83
C ARG A 19 -0.17 -4.81 -17.33
N ARG A 20 0.40 -3.70 -16.85
CA ARG A 20 0.46 -3.39 -15.43
C ARG A 20 -0.94 -3.37 -14.81
N GLU A 21 -1.03 -3.86 -13.59
CA GLU A 21 -2.17 -3.65 -12.71
C GLU A 21 -2.25 -2.19 -12.25
N ASN A 22 -3.32 -1.87 -11.52
CA ASN A 22 -3.58 -0.51 -11.05
C ASN A 22 -3.32 -0.42 -9.55
N GLY A 23 -2.69 0.67 -9.12
CA GLY A 23 -2.97 1.26 -7.82
C GLY A 23 -4.22 2.15 -7.91
N TYR A 24 -4.82 2.51 -6.77
CA TYR A 24 -5.99 3.40 -6.76
C TYR A 24 -5.87 4.49 -5.71
N VAL A 25 -6.18 5.72 -6.12
CA VAL A 25 -6.44 6.85 -5.22
C VAL A 25 -7.94 7.03 -5.12
N VAL A 26 -8.46 7.02 -3.90
CA VAL A 26 -9.89 7.15 -3.61
C VAL A 26 -10.09 8.31 -2.65
N SER A 27 -10.95 9.26 -3.01
CA SER A 27 -11.31 10.37 -2.14
C SER A 27 -12.79 10.72 -2.22
N GLY A 28 -13.38 11.02 -1.06
CA GLY A 28 -14.78 11.42 -0.94
C GLY A 28 -14.98 12.90 -1.26
N THR A 29 -16.16 13.24 -1.77
CA THR A 29 -16.67 14.62 -1.86
C THR A 29 -18.01 14.68 -1.13
N ARG A 30 -18.11 15.55 -0.12
CA ARG A 30 -19.38 15.76 0.58
C ARG A 30 -20.35 16.52 -0.33
N ALA A 31 -21.64 16.15 -0.31
CA ALA A 31 -22.65 16.85 -1.12
C ALA A 31 -22.68 18.35 -0.77
N GLY A 32 -22.58 19.22 -1.78
CA GLY A 32 -22.59 20.67 -1.60
C GLY A 32 -21.22 21.35 -1.52
N GLN A 33 -20.10 20.61 -1.55
CA GLN A 33 -18.75 21.19 -1.66
C GLN A 33 -18.25 21.12 -3.11
N SER A 34 -18.34 22.24 -3.83
CA SER A 34 -17.57 22.46 -5.06
C SER A 34 -16.09 22.62 -4.71
N ARG A 35 -15.18 22.16 -5.58
CA ARG A 35 -13.70 22.20 -5.41
C ARG A 35 -13.07 23.61 -5.21
N GLY A 36 -13.88 24.65 -4.98
CA GLY A 36 -13.43 26.05 -4.93
C GLY A 36 -14.02 26.91 -3.81
N GLY A 37 -14.61 26.35 -2.75
CA GLY A 37 -15.20 27.21 -1.71
C GLY A 37 -15.72 26.57 -0.42
N GLY A 38 -15.15 25.45 0.04
CA GLY A 38 -15.54 24.82 1.29
C GLY A 38 -14.37 24.08 1.93
N ASP A 39 -14.33 24.10 3.26
CA ASP A 39 -13.27 23.58 4.15
C ASP A 39 -12.42 22.43 3.57
N PRO A 40 -11.09 22.59 3.37
CA PRO A 40 -10.29 21.73 2.49
C PRO A 40 -10.09 20.25 2.87
N LYS A 41 -10.64 19.71 3.97
CA LYS A 41 -10.37 18.30 4.38
C LYS A 41 -11.52 17.61 5.13
N THR A 42 -12.70 17.46 4.53
CA THR A 42 -13.78 16.69 5.21
C THR A 42 -13.73 15.18 4.96
N CYS A 43 -12.99 14.69 3.96
CA CYS A 43 -12.88 13.26 3.66
C CYS A 43 -11.41 12.88 3.44
N PRO A 44 -10.91 11.79 4.06
CA PRO A 44 -9.56 11.30 3.82
C PRO A 44 -9.37 10.85 2.38
N THR A 45 -8.16 11.05 1.86
CA THR A 45 -7.73 10.39 0.63
C THR A 45 -6.98 9.11 0.96
N VAL A 46 -7.36 8.03 0.29
CA VAL A 46 -6.78 6.70 0.47
C VAL A 46 -6.05 6.29 -0.80
N TYR A 47 -4.81 5.84 -0.68
CA TYR A 47 -4.10 5.12 -1.73
C TYR A 47 -4.10 3.63 -1.43
N ILE A 48 -4.41 2.80 -2.43
CA ILE A 48 -4.49 1.35 -2.35
C ILE A 48 -3.51 0.75 -3.35
N GLU A 49 -2.57 -0.05 -2.88
CA GLU A 49 -1.54 -0.69 -3.69
C GLU A 49 -1.32 -2.15 -3.26
N PRO A 50 -1.77 -3.14 -4.06
CA PRO A 50 -1.81 -4.55 -3.65
C PRO A 50 -0.49 -5.31 -3.72
N HIS A 51 0.53 -4.79 -4.44
CA HIS A 51 1.79 -5.50 -4.70
C HIS A 51 3.05 -4.72 -4.28
N VAL A 52 2.86 -3.46 -3.84
CA VAL A 52 3.94 -2.54 -3.47
C VAL A 52 4.86 -2.23 -4.67
N GLU A 53 4.31 -2.23 -5.87
CA GLU A 53 5.00 -1.80 -7.09
C GLU A 53 4.21 -0.67 -7.73
N PHE A 54 4.86 0.48 -7.92
CA PHE A 54 4.18 1.72 -8.29
C PHE A 54 5.09 2.60 -9.13
N SER A 55 4.51 3.59 -9.83
CA SER A 55 5.27 4.65 -10.50
C SER A 55 5.53 5.83 -9.54
N PRO A 56 6.77 6.07 -9.06
CA PRO A 56 7.06 7.19 -8.16
C PRO A 56 6.77 8.55 -8.81
N GLU A 57 6.88 8.66 -10.14
CA GLU A 57 6.60 9.88 -10.88
C GLU A 57 5.11 10.24 -10.83
N GLU A 58 4.23 9.27 -11.09
CA GLU A 58 2.79 9.46 -10.99
C GLU A 58 2.38 9.81 -9.55
N LEU A 59 2.92 9.08 -8.57
CA LEU A 59 2.56 9.28 -7.16
C LEU A 59 3.06 10.61 -6.59
N ARG A 60 4.20 11.14 -7.04
CA ARG A 60 4.69 12.45 -6.59
C ARG A 60 3.70 13.58 -6.88
N SER A 61 2.91 13.48 -7.97
CA SER A 61 1.91 14.49 -8.33
C SER A 61 0.69 14.53 -7.41
N ILE A 62 0.51 13.50 -6.57
CA ILE A 62 -0.64 13.34 -5.66
C ILE A 62 -0.21 13.17 -4.19
N ALA A 63 1.09 13.15 -3.92
CA ALA A 63 1.63 12.78 -2.62
C ALA A 63 1.11 13.66 -1.47
N SER A 64 0.94 14.97 -1.69
CA SER A 64 0.43 15.90 -0.66
C SER A 64 -1.01 15.63 -0.23
N ASP A 65 -1.74 14.85 -1.02
CA ASP A 65 -3.18 14.69 -0.87
C ASP A 65 -3.53 13.37 -0.18
N VAL A 66 -2.59 12.41 -0.05
CA VAL A 66 -2.84 11.07 0.48
C VAL A 66 -2.65 11.04 2.00
N ASP A 67 -3.73 10.78 2.73
CA ASP A 67 -3.68 10.65 4.19
C ASP A 67 -3.41 9.21 4.65
N ILE A 68 -3.90 8.24 3.88
CA ILE A 68 -3.93 6.82 4.24
C ILE A 68 -3.37 5.99 3.09
N VAL A 69 -2.48 5.06 3.39
CA VAL A 69 -2.01 4.03 2.45
C VAL A 69 -2.48 2.66 2.94
N ILE A 70 -3.13 1.90 2.06
CA ILE A 70 -3.43 0.48 2.25
C ILE A 70 -2.50 -0.29 1.32
N THR A 71 -1.61 -1.11 1.88
CA THR A 71 -0.59 -1.79 1.08
C THR A 71 0.04 -2.97 1.83
N PRO A 72 0.63 -3.97 1.16
CA PRO A 72 1.39 -5.01 1.83
C PRO A 72 2.54 -4.48 2.67
N VAL A 73 2.75 -5.12 3.83
CA VAL A 73 3.85 -4.85 4.76
C VAL A 73 4.83 -6.01 4.86
N SER A 74 4.51 -7.13 4.23
CA SER A 74 5.39 -8.27 3.98
C SER A 74 5.18 -8.71 2.54
N GLY A 75 6.25 -9.22 1.94
CA GLY A 75 6.29 -9.67 0.56
C GLY A 75 6.24 -11.19 0.45
N GLN A 76 6.20 -11.66 -0.79
CA GLN A 76 6.23 -13.07 -1.15
C GLN A 76 7.06 -13.26 -2.41
N GLU A 77 7.88 -14.28 -2.40
CA GLU A 77 8.63 -14.73 -3.58
C GLU A 77 8.24 -16.17 -3.93
N LEU A 78 8.15 -16.45 -5.23
CA LEU A 78 8.06 -17.79 -5.76
C LEU A 78 9.46 -18.25 -6.17
N GLY A 79 10.05 -19.15 -5.40
CA GLY A 79 11.35 -19.75 -5.71
C GLY A 79 11.20 -21.12 -6.35
N VAL A 80 11.81 -21.34 -7.53
CA VAL A 80 11.87 -22.66 -8.18
C VAL A 80 13.33 -23.11 -8.25
N GLY A 81 13.74 -24.01 -7.33
CA GLY A 81 15.08 -24.57 -7.31
C GLY A 81 16.19 -23.52 -7.12
N PHE A 82 17.09 -23.38 -8.11
CA PHE A 82 18.25 -22.47 -8.09
C PHE A 82 18.00 -21.12 -8.80
N ALA A 83 16.81 -20.88 -9.35
CA ALA A 83 16.48 -19.60 -9.98
C ALA A 83 16.19 -18.53 -8.91
N PRO A 84 16.60 -17.27 -9.12
CA PRO A 84 16.18 -16.16 -8.27
C PRO A 84 14.65 -16.12 -8.22
N GLY A 85 14.10 -15.97 -7.01
CA GLY A 85 12.66 -15.98 -6.78
C GLY A 85 11.97 -14.87 -7.56
N PHE A 86 10.80 -15.17 -8.12
CA PHE A 86 9.92 -14.15 -8.69
C PHE A 86 9.11 -13.52 -7.56
N GLU A 87 9.36 -12.26 -7.23
CA GLU A 87 8.58 -11.55 -6.22
C GLU A 87 7.15 -11.33 -6.71
N LEU A 88 6.20 -11.94 -6.02
CA LEU A 88 4.75 -11.80 -6.26
C LEU A 88 4.21 -10.55 -5.55
N VAL A 89 4.79 -10.22 -4.39
CA VAL A 89 4.48 -9.05 -3.58
C VAL A 89 5.80 -8.55 -3.02
N HIS A 90 6.13 -7.27 -3.20
CA HIS A 90 7.39 -6.76 -2.66
C HIS A 90 7.33 -6.61 -1.13
N GLY A 91 8.50 -6.71 -0.50
CA GLY A 91 8.64 -6.68 0.96
C GLY A 91 8.73 -5.29 1.59
N PRO A 92 9.04 -5.23 2.90
CA PRO A 92 9.12 -3.97 3.67
C PRO A 92 10.06 -2.89 3.08
N GLY A 93 11.05 -3.30 2.27
CA GLY A 93 11.96 -2.37 1.61
C GLY A 93 11.25 -1.48 0.60
N ASP A 94 10.41 -2.05 -0.23
CA ASP A 94 9.64 -1.32 -1.23
C ASP A 94 8.47 -0.58 -0.60
N THR A 95 7.89 -1.12 0.48
CA THR A 95 6.89 -0.39 1.27
C THR A 95 7.47 0.93 1.78
N LEU A 96 8.72 0.94 2.26
CA LEU A 96 9.37 2.17 2.69
C LEU A 96 9.58 3.17 1.55
N LYS A 97 9.84 2.71 0.32
CA LYS A 97 9.96 3.61 -0.84
C LYS A 97 8.61 4.24 -1.15
N LEU A 98 7.52 3.47 -1.08
CA LEU A 98 6.16 3.98 -1.25
C LEU A 98 5.84 5.06 -0.19
N LEU A 99 6.14 4.77 1.07
CA LEU A 99 5.92 5.69 2.18
C LEU A 99 6.81 6.94 2.10
N ASP A 100 8.01 6.83 1.53
CA ASP A 100 8.88 7.99 1.28
C ASP A 100 8.27 8.95 0.28
N VAL A 101 7.63 8.41 -0.76
CA VAL A 101 6.99 9.18 -1.83
C VAL A 101 5.70 9.83 -1.34
N LEU A 102 4.81 9.05 -0.72
CA LEU A 102 3.46 9.52 -0.35
C LEU A 102 3.39 10.21 1.01
N ARG A 103 4.32 9.92 1.93
CA ARG A 103 4.36 10.47 3.30
C ARG A 103 2.98 10.48 4.00
N PRO A 104 2.24 9.35 4.00
CA PRO A 104 0.90 9.31 4.59
C PRO A 104 0.96 9.42 6.12
N LYS A 105 -0.16 9.80 6.73
CA LYS A 105 -0.30 9.76 8.19
C LYS A 105 -0.52 8.34 8.70
N TYR A 106 -1.22 7.51 7.94
CA TYR A 106 -1.59 6.15 8.34
C TYR A 106 -1.25 5.12 7.29
N VAL A 107 -0.83 3.94 7.75
CA VAL A 107 -0.63 2.74 6.93
C VAL A 107 -1.51 1.64 7.48
N LEU A 108 -2.37 1.09 6.63
CA LEU A 108 -3.18 -0.08 6.95
C LEU A 108 -2.56 -1.27 6.20
N PRO A 109 -2.03 -2.27 6.92
CA PRO A 109 -1.33 -3.37 6.30
C PRO A 109 -2.30 -4.28 5.55
N MET A 110 -2.00 -4.58 4.29
CA MET A 110 -2.57 -5.76 3.63
C MET A 110 -1.76 -6.98 4.05
N ARG A 111 -2.41 -7.99 4.63
CA ARG A 111 -1.77 -9.25 4.99
C ARG A 111 -1.72 -10.22 3.79
N ASN A 112 -1.45 -9.69 2.60
CA ASN A 112 -1.32 -10.50 1.37
C ASN A 112 -0.14 -11.48 1.48
N GLY A 113 0.86 -11.15 2.31
CA GLY A 113 2.03 -11.97 2.59
C GLY A 113 1.79 -13.21 3.48
N ALA A 114 0.72 -13.21 4.28
CA ALA A 114 0.39 -14.33 5.16
C ALA A 114 -0.37 -15.39 4.37
N ILE A 115 0.35 -16.39 3.87
CA ILE A 115 -0.23 -17.46 3.08
C ILE A 115 -0.45 -18.68 3.99
N ASP A 116 -1.72 -19.04 4.19
CA ASP A 116 -2.13 -20.40 4.54
C ASP A 116 -2.18 -21.23 3.23
N ALA A 117 -1.05 -21.38 2.53
CA ALA A 117 -1.03 -22.17 1.29
C ALA A 117 -1.00 -23.64 1.64
N GLU A 118 -2.12 -24.29 1.38
CA GLU A 118 -2.22 -25.74 1.38
C GLU A 118 -1.97 -26.26 -0.05
N GLY A 119 -1.15 -27.31 -0.18
CA GLY A 119 -0.92 -28.01 -1.45
C GLY A 119 0.55 -28.11 -1.89
N PRO A 120 0.84 -28.85 -2.97
CA PRO A 120 2.22 -29.22 -3.34
C PRO A 120 3.15 -28.05 -3.66
N LEU A 121 2.58 -26.92 -4.11
CA LEU A 121 3.33 -25.73 -4.54
C LEU A 121 3.59 -24.73 -3.40
N SER A 122 3.01 -24.92 -2.20
CA SER A 122 3.23 -24.01 -1.07
C SER A 122 4.69 -23.96 -0.63
N SER A 123 5.40 -25.08 -0.78
CA SER A 123 6.84 -25.18 -0.48
C SER A 123 7.74 -24.30 -1.37
N LEU A 124 7.21 -23.81 -2.49
CA LEU A 124 7.93 -22.92 -3.41
C LEU A 124 7.72 -21.45 -3.08
N VAL A 125 6.73 -21.11 -2.23
CA VAL A 125 6.46 -19.73 -1.82
C VAL A 125 7.22 -19.43 -0.53
N ARG A 126 7.95 -18.31 -0.51
CA ARG A 126 8.67 -17.84 0.68
C ARG A 126 8.20 -16.44 1.05
N GLU A 127 8.11 -16.19 2.35
CA GLU A 127 7.81 -14.86 2.87
C GLU A 127 9.05 -13.95 2.78
N VAL A 128 8.83 -12.70 2.39
CA VAL A 128 9.86 -11.66 2.31
C VAL A 128 9.58 -10.58 3.36
N GLY A 129 10.38 -10.60 4.43
CA GLY A 129 10.29 -9.64 5.52
C GLY A 129 9.02 -9.78 6.37
N SER A 130 8.78 -8.81 7.24
CA SER A 130 7.63 -8.84 8.16
C SER A 130 7.14 -7.44 8.53
N GLU A 131 5.92 -7.36 9.06
CA GLU A 131 5.37 -6.13 9.62
C GLU A 131 6.27 -5.53 10.73
N LYS A 132 6.78 -6.37 11.63
CA LYS A 132 7.74 -5.97 12.68
C LYS A 132 9.01 -5.37 12.10
N GLU A 133 9.47 -5.89 10.96
CA GLU A 133 10.62 -5.32 10.27
C GLU A 133 10.31 -3.93 9.72
N LEU A 134 9.14 -3.73 9.10
CA LEU A 134 8.70 -2.41 8.65
C LEU A 134 8.65 -1.43 9.81
N GLU A 135 8.05 -1.79 10.94
CA GLU A 135 8.00 -0.97 12.15
C GLU A 135 9.40 -0.55 12.62
N ARG A 136 10.33 -1.50 12.72
CA ARG A 136 11.72 -1.23 13.10
C ARG A 136 12.38 -0.25 12.13
N ARG A 137 12.14 -0.40 10.82
CA ARG A 137 12.71 0.49 9.80
C ARG A 137 12.07 1.89 9.80
N LEU A 138 10.78 2.01 10.15
CA LEU A 138 10.12 3.29 10.36
C LEU A 138 10.69 4.02 11.59
N GLN A 139 10.96 3.29 12.67
CA GLN A 139 11.60 3.83 13.86
C GLN A 139 13.03 4.32 13.58
N SER A 140 13.84 3.55 12.84
CA SER A 140 15.23 3.93 12.53
C SER A 140 15.33 5.17 11.63
N LYS A 141 14.33 5.42 10.77
CA LYS A 141 14.19 6.65 9.98
C LYS A 141 13.57 7.82 10.76
N ASN A 142 13.20 7.62 12.02
CA ASN A 142 12.43 8.57 12.85
C ASN A 142 11.06 8.94 12.22
N TRP A 143 10.51 8.07 11.37
CA TRP A 143 9.20 8.25 10.74
C TRP A 143 8.06 7.68 11.58
N GLY A 144 8.34 6.81 12.55
CA GLY A 144 7.30 6.21 13.41
C GLY A 144 6.46 7.21 14.23
N LYS A 145 6.88 8.47 14.33
CA LYS A 145 6.08 9.57 14.89
C LYS A 145 5.14 10.23 13.88
N ALA A 146 5.51 10.21 12.59
CA ALA A 146 4.77 10.87 11.51
C ALA A 146 3.84 9.90 10.76
N ILE A 147 4.23 8.62 10.69
CA ILE A 147 3.49 7.55 10.02
C ILE A 147 3.07 6.53 11.07
N LYS A 148 1.77 6.34 11.24
CA LYS A 148 1.20 5.34 12.16
C LYS A 148 0.79 4.09 11.40
N LEU A 149 1.39 2.97 11.76
CA LEU A 149 0.90 1.65 11.36
C LEU A 149 -0.35 1.31 12.19
N VAL A 150 -1.42 0.91 11.51
CA VAL A 150 -2.72 0.66 12.13
C VAL A 150 -3.01 -0.84 12.08
N ASP A 151 -3.27 -1.45 13.23
CA ASP A 151 -3.68 -2.85 13.27
C ASP A 151 -5.08 -3.00 12.65
N VAL A 152 -5.20 -3.96 11.73
CA VAL A 152 -6.44 -4.26 11.00
C VAL A 152 -6.81 -5.72 11.23
N ILE A 153 -8.08 -5.95 11.55
CA ILE A 153 -8.62 -7.28 11.81
C ILE A 153 -9.81 -7.50 10.87
N PRO A 154 -9.83 -8.58 10.07
CA PRO A 154 -10.96 -8.89 9.21
C PRO A 154 -12.29 -8.86 9.96
N GLY A 155 -13.29 -8.19 9.37
CA GLY A 155 -14.63 -8.04 9.96
C GLY A 155 -14.73 -7.03 11.10
N LYS A 156 -13.67 -6.29 11.42
CA LYS A 156 -13.70 -5.20 12.41
C LYS A 156 -13.41 -3.85 11.76
N ASP A 157 -14.27 -2.88 12.06
CA ASP A 157 -14.07 -1.51 11.62
C ASP A 157 -12.88 -0.87 12.33
N VAL A 158 -12.12 -0.08 11.57
CA VAL A 158 -11.00 0.71 12.07
C VAL A 158 -11.30 2.18 11.80
N MET A 159 -11.41 2.97 12.88
CA MET A 159 -11.62 4.41 12.77
C MET A 159 -10.29 5.15 12.77
N VAL A 160 -9.98 5.79 11.64
CA VAL A 160 -8.83 6.69 11.50
C VAL A 160 -9.33 8.14 11.58
N LYS A 161 -8.77 8.93 12.50
CA LYS A 161 -9.11 10.35 12.66
C LYS A 161 -8.01 11.19 12.02
N LEU A 162 -8.38 12.03 11.04
CA LEU A 162 -7.45 13.02 10.50
C LEU A 162 -7.38 14.19 11.49
N GLU A 163 -6.25 14.33 12.18
CA GLU A 163 -5.91 15.54 12.96
C GLU A 163 -5.41 16.67 12.06
#